data_AF-L8FV63-F1
#
_entry.id   AF-L8FV63-F1
#
_cell.length_a   1.000
_cell.length_b   1.000
_cell.length_c   1.000
_cell.angle_alpha   90.00
_cell.angle_beta   90.00
_cell.angle_gamma   90.00
#
_symmetry.space_group_name_H-M   'P 1'
#
loop_
_entity.id
_entity.type
_entity.pdbx_description
1 polymer ?
#
loop_
_entity_poly.entity_id
_entity_poly.type
_entity_poly.pdbx_seq_one_letter_code
_entity_poly.pdbx_strand_id
1 'polypeptide(L)'
;THPRPADIRAIGVGLIDRDPTLRPNYVTNRTERGDFNAARANSLGVSPEERPWLFVIKKNKTVLRQVLNWIENHVADAQEVGSGRPVVDRLPLLVIDDEADHASVDTGEQVFDEDGQPDEDHSPSAINKGIRRILHAFRRSAYVGYTATPFANIFIHERGETKLESLDLFPSSFIVNLAAP
;
A
#
# COMPACT_ATOMS: atom_id res chain seq x y z
N THR A 1 4.51 -5.67 -22.64
CA THR A 1 5.51 -6.48 -23.38
C THR A 1 5.72 -7.74 -22.58
N HIS A 2 5.55 -8.93 -23.17
CA HIS A 2 5.89 -10.19 -22.51
C HIS A 2 7.37 -10.49 -22.81
N PRO A 3 8.29 -10.29 -21.86
CA PRO A 3 9.69 -10.63 -22.09
C PRO A 3 9.82 -12.14 -22.25
N ARG A 4 10.65 -12.60 -23.19
CA ARG A 4 10.95 -14.03 -23.34
C ARG A 4 11.65 -14.49 -22.05
N PRO A 5 11.35 -15.68 -21.51
CA PRO A 5 11.95 -16.16 -20.27
C PRO A 5 13.49 -16.14 -20.27
N ALA A 6 14.12 -16.36 -21.43
CA ALA A 6 15.57 -16.28 -21.61
C ALA A 6 16.16 -14.87 -21.48
N ASP A 7 15.35 -13.82 -21.61
CA ASP A 7 15.76 -12.42 -21.51
C ASP A 7 15.60 -11.87 -20.07
N ILE A 8 15.06 -12.65 -19.13
CA ILE A 8 14.82 -12.22 -17.75
C ILE A 8 16.09 -12.48 -16.91
N ARG A 9 16.89 -11.44 -16.72
CA ARG A 9 18.04 -11.46 -15.80
C ARG A 9 17.57 -11.39 -14.35
N ALA A 10 17.81 -12.45 -13.58
CA ALA A 10 17.57 -12.44 -12.14
C ALA A 10 18.56 -11.48 -11.43
N ILE A 11 18.04 -10.68 -10.51
CA ILE A 11 18.80 -9.74 -9.66
C ILE A 11 18.25 -9.80 -8.23
N GLY A 12 19.05 -9.37 -7.24
CA GLY A 12 18.62 -9.27 -5.84
C GLY A 12 18.05 -10.58 -5.29
N VAL A 13 16.87 -10.52 -4.68
CA VAL A 13 16.18 -11.70 -4.11
C VAL A 13 15.85 -12.78 -5.14
N GLY A 14 15.75 -12.45 -6.43
CA GLY A 14 15.58 -13.44 -7.50
C GLY A 14 16.80 -14.33 -7.73
N LEU A 15 17.93 -14.05 -7.06
CA LEU A 15 19.09 -14.95 -7.01
C LEU A 15 19.00 -15.97 -5.87
N ILE A 16 18.12 -15.75 -4.88
CA ILE A 16 17.96 -16.59 -3.69
C ILE A 16 17.06 -17.78 -4.01
N ASP A 17 15.91 -17.55 -4.63
CA ASP A 17 15.01 -18.59 -5.12
C ASP A 17 14.54 -18.27 -6.54
N ARG A 18 14.70 -19.24 -7.44
CA ARG A 18 14.41 -19.11 -8.87
C ARG A 18 13.18 -19.90 -9.30
N ASP A 19 12.42 -20.47 -8.36
CA ASP A 19 11.21 -21.21 -8.69
C ASP A 19 10.22 -20.32 -9.46
N PRO A 20 9.96 -20.59 -10.76
CA PRO A 20 9.05 -19.80 -11.56
C PRO A 20 7.59 -19.92 -11.11
N THR A 21 7.26 -20.88 -10.24
CA THR A 21 5.93 -21.03 -9.65
C THR A 21 5.66 -19.99 -8.56
N LEU A 22 6.70 -19.40 -7.95
CA LEU A 22 6.58 -18.37 -6.91
C LEU A 22 6.32 -16.95 -7.45
N ARG A 23 6.02 -16.80 -8.74
CA ARG A 23 5.76 -15.49 -9.35
C ARG A 23 4.44 -14.89 -8.87
N PRO A 24 4.43 -13.71 -8.23
CA PRO A 24 3.20 -13.06 -7.82
C PRO A 24 2.42 -12.55 -9.04
N ASN A 25 1.12 -12.38 -8.85
CA ASN A 25 0.32 -11.57 -9.75
C ASN A 25 0.70 -10.11 -9.55
N TYR A 26 0.91 -9.35 -10.63
CA TYR A 26 1.23 -7.93 -10.55
C TYR A 26 0.49 -7.17 -11.63
N VAL A 27 0.05 -5.95 -11.30
CA VAL A 27 -0.69 -5.08 -12.24
C VAL A 27 0.02 -3.76 -12.49
N THR A 28 1.14 -3.52 -11.80
CA THR A 28 1.96 -2.33 -11.97
C THR A 28 3.26 -2.65 -12.70
N ASN A 29 3.87 -1.65 -13.34
CA ASN A 29 5.14 -1.79 -14.04
C ASN A 29 5.92 -0.46 -14.03
N ARG A 30 7.19 -0.52 -14.45
CA ARG A 30 8.13 0.61 -14.42
C ARG A 30 7.86 1.77 -15.40
N THR A 31 6.79 1.73 -16.19
CA THR A 31 6.50 2.82 -17.13
C THR A 31 5.80 3.97 -16.40
N GLU A 32 5.88 5.19 -16.92
CA GLU A 32 5.20 6.36 -16.32
C GLU A 32 3.70 6.15 -16.08
N ARG A 33 3.05 5.40 -16.99
CA ARG A 33 1.62 5.01 -16.93
C ARG A 33 1.43 3.58 -16.43
N GLY A 34 2.43 3.05 -15.74
CA GLY A 34 2.49 1.70 -15.21
C GLY A 34 1.96 1.58 -13.79
N ASP A 35 1.48 2.67 -13.19
CA ASP A 35 0.88 2.68 -11.86
C ASP A 35 -0.47 1.96 -11.83
N PHE A 36 -0.99 1.70 -10.64
CA PHE A 36 -2.26 1.02 -10.46
C PHE A 36 -3.40 1.76 -11.16
N ASN A 37 -4.20 1.00 -11.90
CA ASN A 37 -5.42 1.48 -12.53
C ASN A 37 -6.47 0.38 -12.46
N ALA A 38 -7.63 0.70 -11.88
CA ALA A 38 -8.73 -0.25 -11.66
C ALA A 38 -9.18 -0.94 -12.97
N ALA A 39 -9.18 -0.25 -14.12
CA ALA A 39 -9.56 -0.84 -15.40
C ALA A 39 -8.58 -1.94 -15.84
N ARG A 40 -7.28 -1.79 -15.57
CA ARG A 40 -6.28 -2.83 -15.85
C ARG A 40 -6.42 -3.99 -14.89
N ALA A 41 -6.63 -3.71 -13.60
CA ALA A 41 -6.81 -4.75 -12.58
C ALA A 41 -8.03 -5.63 -12.89
N ASN A 42 -9.14 -5.03 -13.29
CA ASN A 42 -10.38 -5.75 -13.62
C ASN A 42 -10.27 -6.60 -14.91
N SER A 43 -9.41 -6.20 -15.85
CA SER A 43 -9.21 -6.93 -17.11
C SER A 43 -8.36 -8.20 -16.97
N LEU A 44 -7.70 -8.42 -15.83
CA LEU A 44 -6.71 -9.48 -15.70
C LEU A 44 -7.31 -10.87 -15.51
N GLY A 45 -8.60 -10.99 -15.15
CA GLY A 45 -9.29 -12.29 -15.10
C GLY A 45 -8.63 -13.33 -14.19
N VAL A 46 -7.72 -12.91 -13.30
CA VAL A 46 -7.00 -13.77 -12.38
C VAL A 46 -7.80 -13.89 -11.10
N SER A 47 -8.19 -15.11 -10.74
CA SER A 47 -8.80 -15.37 -9.44
C SER A 47 -7.79 -15.06 -8.33
N PRO A 48 -8.17 -14.32 -7.26
CA PRO A 48 -7.27 -13.97 -6.17
C PRO A 48 -6.61 -15.15 -5.44
N GLU A 49 -7.09 -16.37 -5.69
CA GLU A 49 -6.88 -17.51 -4.80
C GLU A 49 -5.64 -18.36 -5.11
N GLU A 50 -4.99 -18.20 -6.27
CA GLU A 50 -3.88 -19.08 -6.65
C GLU A 50 -2.49 -18.55 -6.24
N ARG A 51 -2.30 -17.22 -6.18
CA ARG A 51 -0.97 -16.59 -5.97
C ARG A 51 -1.07 -15.20 -5.31
N PRO A 52 -0.06 -14.77 -4.54
CA PRO A 52 -0.05 -13.44 -3.93
C PRO A 52 -0.05 -12.33 -4.98
N TRP A 53 -0.70 -11.21 -4.66
CA TRP A 53 -0.67 -10.00 -5.47
C TRP A 53 0.41 -9.04 -4.97
N LEU A 54 1.22 -8.54 -5.89
CA LEU A 54 2.24 -7.54 -5.63
C LEU A 54 1.88 -6.24 -6.36
N PHE A 55 1.79 -5.16 -5.58
CA PHE A 55 1.57 -3.82 -6.08
C PHE A 55 2.74 -2.95 -5.67
N VAL A 56 3.33 -2.28 -6.66
CA VAL A 56 4.26 -1.16 -6.43
C VAL A 56 3.58 0.07 -6.97
N ILE A 57 3.17 0.97 -6.08
CA ILE A 57 2.30 2.12 -6.38
C ILE A 57 2.92 3.42 -5.92
N LYS A 58 2.53 4.53 -6.55
CA LYS A 58 2.86 5.86 -6.02
C LYS A 58 2.03 6.15 -4.76
N LYS A 59 2.65 6.85 -3.80
CA LYS A 59 2.03 7.28 -2.55
C LYS A 59 1.29 8.61 -2.76
N ASN A 60 0.12 8.55 -3.41
CA ASN A 60 -0.79 9.69 -3.56
C ASN A 60 -2.25 9.27 -3.34
N LYS A 61 -3.09 10.25 -3.00
CA LYS A 61 -4.53 10.10 -2.69
C LYS A 61 -5.27 9.34 -3.79
N THR A 62 -5.07 9.72 -5.05
CA THR A 62 -5.82 9.15 -6.17
C THR A 62 -5.53 7.67 -6.37
N VAL A 63 -4.26 7.25 -6.31
CA VAL A 63 -3.85 5.85 -6.47
C VAL A 63 -4.32 5.00 -5.29
N LEU A 64 -4.11 5.47 -4.06
CA LEU A 64 -4.58 4.77 -2.84
C LEU A 64 -6.10 4.56 -2.86
N ARG A 65 -6.86 5.58 -3.29
CA ARG A 65 -8.32 5.47 -3.46
C ARG A 65 -8.70 4.42 -4.50
N GLN A 66 -7.99 4.35 -5.62
CA GLN A 66 -8.27 3.34 -6.65
C GLN A 66 -7.98 1.92 -6.16
N VAL A 67 -6.87 1.73 -5.43
CA VAL A 67 -6.51 0.45 -4.81
C VAL A 67 -7.58 0.03 -3.80
N LEU A 68 -7.98 0.93 -2.91
CA LEU A 68 -9.03 0.67 -1.92
C LEU A 68 -10.35 0.27 -2.59
N ASN A 69 -10.80 1.05 -3.58
CA ASN A 69 -12.02 0.74 -4.33
C ASN A 69 -11.91 -0.63 -5.01
N TRP A 70 -10.74 -0.99 -5.55
CA TRP A 70 -10.56 -2.30 -6.16
C TRP A 70 -10.66 -3.43 -5.13
N ILE A 71 -10.02 -3.28 -3.97
CA ILE A 71 -10.09 -4.23 -2.85
C ILE A 71 -11.55 -4.44 -2.41
N GLU A 72 -12.27 -3.34 -2.12
CA GLU A 72 -13.64 -3.40 -1.61
C GLU A 72 -14.62 -4.04 -2.61
N ASN A 73 -14.39 -3.87 -3.91
CA ASN A 73 -15.30 -4.35 -4.96
C ASN A 73 -14.95 -5.72 -5.54
N HIS A 74 -13.69 -6.16 -5.45
CA HIS A 74 -13.21 -7.37 -6.16
C HIS A 74 -12.47 -8.37 -5.28
N VAL A 75 -12.02 -7.96 -4.09
CA VAL A 75 -11.22 -8.83 -3.19
C VAL A 75 -12.00 -9.14 -1.91
N ALA A 76 -12.80 -8.21 -1.42
CA ALA A 76 -13.63 -8.41 -0.22
C ALA A 76 -14.50 -9.67 -0.35
N ASP A 77 -14.42 -10.52 0.67
CA ASP A 77 -15.08 -11.84 0.73
C ASP A 77 -16.05 -11.94 1.92
N ALA A 78 -16.15 -10.88 2.72
CA ALA A 78 -17.05 -10.79 3.86
C ALA A 78 -17.56 -9.35 4.09
N GLN A 79 -18.51 -9.21 5.01
CA GLN A 79 -18.96 -7.92 5.52
C GLN A 79 -18.70 -7.83 7.02
N GLU A 80 -18.26 -6.66 7.46
CA GLU A 80 -18.08 -6.34 8.87
C GLU A 80 -19.44 -6.30 9.58
N VAL A 81 -19.54 -7.04 10.69
CA VAL A 81 -20.76 -7.11 11.50
C VAL A 81 -21.05 -5.72 12.08
N GLY A 82 -22.28 -5.24 11.88
CA GLY A 82 -22.75 -3.94 12.39
C GLY A 82 -22.62 -2.81 11.38
N SER A 83 -21.44 -2.59 10.79
CA SER A 83 -21.25 -1.52 9.80
C SER A 83 -21.70 -1.91 8.39
N GLY A 84 -21.70 -3.21 8.06
CA GLY A 84 -21.97 -3.73 6.72
C GLY A 84 -20.86 -3.44 5.70
N ARG A 85 -19.72 -2.90 6.15
CA ARG A 85 -18.58 -2.53 5.30
C ARG A 85 -17.94 -3.78 4.67
N PRO A 86 -17.57 -3.76 3.37
CA PRO A 86 -16.81 -4.85 2.75
C PRO A 86 -15.45 -5.02 3.43
N VAL A 87 -15.07 -6.25 3.72
CA VAL A 87 -13.77 -6.60 4.31
C VAL A 87 -13.20 -7.85 3.67
N VAL A 88 -11.88 -7.97 3.72
CA VAL A 88 -11.12 -9.17 3.35
C VAL A 88 -10.80 -9.96 4.62
N ASP A 89 -11.39 -11.15 4.76
CA ASP A 89 -11.23 -12.06 5.90
C ASP A 89 -10.15 -13.12 5.60
N ARG A 90 -10.15 -13.74 4.41
CA ARG A 90 -9.30 -14.89 4.10
C ARG A 90 -7.87 -14.58 3.67
N LEU A 91 -7.59 -13.40 3.15
CA LEU A 91 -6.26 -13.03 2.64
C LEU A 91 -5.57 -12.03 3.59
N PRO A 92 -4.26 -12.17 3.86
CA PRO A 92 -3.49 -11.17 4.60
C PRO A 92 -2.98 -10.06 3.69
N LEU A 93 -2.80 -8.86 4.25
CA LEU A 93 -2.15 -7.72 3.59
C LEU A 93 -0.80 -7.39 4.26
N LEU A 94 0.21 -7.10 3.45
CA LEU A 94 1.46 -6.47 3.90
C LEU A 94 1.63 -5.15 3.13
N VAL A 95 1.72 -4.05 3.86
CA VAL A 95 2.07 -2.72 3.32
C VAL A 95 3.50 -2.41 3.72
N ILE A 96 4.34 -2.11 2.73
CA ILE A 96 5.68 -1.58 2.92
C ILE A 96 5.65 -0.14 2.43
N ASP A 97 6.00 0.77 3.32
CA ASP A 97 5.95 2.20 3.05
C ASP A 97 7.36 2.77 3.13
N ASP A 98 7.90 3.09 1.97
CA ASP A 98 9.18 3.75 1.83
C ASP A 98 8.99 5.25 2.10
N GLU A 99 9.87 5.84 2.91
CA GLU A 99 9.76 7.20 3.44
C GLU A 99 8.46 7.44 4.22
N ALA A 100 8.24 6.61 5.25
CA ALA A 100 7.04 6.65 6.11
C ALA A 100 6.87 7.97 6.90
N ASP A 101 7.88 8.81 6.96
CA ASP A 101 7.90 10.13 7.59
C ASP A 101 7.31 11.24 6.71
N HIS A 102 7.43 11.12 5.38
CA HIS A 102 7.15 12.23 4.47
C HIS A 102 5.67 12.46 4.12
N ALA A 103 4.81 11.45 4.24
CA ALA A 103 3.39 11.60 3.89
C ALA A 103 2.44 10.66 4.64
N SER A 104 2.98 9.69 5.36
CA SER A 104 2.18 8.70 6.07
C SER A 104 1.87 9.13 7.49
N VAL A 105 2.64 10.07 8.04
CA VAL A 105 2.32 10.80 9.27
C VAL A 105 1.33 11.91 8.93
N ASP A 106 0.19 12.00 9.65
CA ASP A 106 -0.71 13.15 9.50
C ASP A 106 -0.12 14.37 10.22
N THR A 107 0.68 15.16 9.49
CA THR A 107 1.28 16.41 9.99
C THR A 107 0.34 17.60 9.88
N GLY A 108 -0.81 17.45 9.21
CA GLY A 108 -1.69 18.57 8.86
C GLY A 108 -1.06 19.59 7.90
N GLU A 109 0.12 19.31 7.33
CA GLU A 109 0.80 20.21 6.40
C GLU A 109 0.10 20.22 5.03
N GLN A 110 0.00 21.41 4.45
CA GLN A 110 -0.48 21.59 3.08
C GLN A 110 0.72 21.53 2.12
N VAL A 111 0.73 20.54 1.24
CA VAL A 111 1.71 20.45 0.15
C VAL A 111 1.23 21.36 -1.00
N PHE A 112 2.17 21.98 -1.70
CA PHE A 112 1.91 22.84 -2.85
C PHE A 112 2.61 22.27 -4.10
N ASP A 113 1.96 22.42 -5.25
CA ASP A 113 2.51 22.02 -6.55
C ASP A 113 3.50 23.06 -7.12
N GLU A 114 4.03 22.79 -8.32
CA GLU A 114 4.97 23.68 -9.02
C GLU A 114 4.39 25.07 -9.33
N ASP A 115 3.06 25.18 -9.40
CA ASP A 115 2.33 26.42 -9.65
C ASP A 115 1.91 27.14 -8.35
N GLY A 116 2.35 26.63 -7.19
CA GLY A 116 2.04 27.18 -5.87
C GLY A 116 0.59 26.97 -5.42
N GLN A 117 -0.14 26.03 -6.04
CA GLN A 117 -1.49 25.65 -5.62
C GLN A 117 -1.45 24.48 -4.64
N PRO A 118 -2.43 24.37 -3.72
CA PRO A 118 -2.56 23.22 -2.83
C PRO A 118 -2.60 21.90 -3.61
N ASP A 119 -1.59 21.05 -3.42
CA ASP A 119 -1.55 19.69 -3.94
C ASP A 119 -2.34 18.76 -3.03
N GLU A 120 -3.64 18.61 -3.34
CA GLU A 120 -4.51 17.71 -2.60
C GLU A 120 -4.12 16.23 -2.74
N ASP A 121 -3.44 15.86 -3.83
CA ASP A 121 -3.11 14.47 -4.12
C ASP A 121 -1.90 14.00 -3.30
N HIS A 122 -1.03 14.92 -2.90
CA HIS A 122 0.12 14.66 -2.02
C HIS A 122 -0.07 15.15 -0.58
N SER A 123 -1.31 15.48 -0.18
CA SER A 123 -1.63 15.83 1.21
C SER A 123 -1.31 14.67 2.18
N PRO A 124 -0.48 14.90 3.24
CA PRO A 124 -0.15 13.88 4.24
C PRO A 124 -1.39 13.30 4.93
N SER A 125 -2.37 14.15 5.29
CA SER A 125 -3.62 13.68 5.89
C SER A 125 -4.43 12.78 4.94
N ALA A 126 -4.47 13.10 3.65
CA ALA A 126 -5.19 12.29 2.67
C ALA A 126 -4.50 10.93 2.44
N ILE A 127 -3.17 10.92 2.40
CA ILE A 127 -2.35 9.71 2.25
C ILE A 127 -2.45 8.83 3.49
N ASN A 128 -2.27 9.38 4.69
CA ASN A 128 -2.44 8.67 5.97
C ASN A 128 -3.82 7.99 6.03
N LYS A 129 -4.90 8.73 5.75
CA LYS A 129 -6.26 8.17 5.69
C LYS A 129 -6.38 7.06 4.66
N GLY A 130 -5.78 7.24 3.48
CA GLY A 130 -5.77 6.23 2.42
C GLY A 130 -5.13 4.92 2.86
N ILE A 131 -3.92 4.99 3.44
CA ILE A 131 -3.17 3.82 3.95
C ILE A 131 -3.96 3.13 5.06
N ARG A 132 -4.44 3.88 6.05
CA ARG A 132 -5.20 3.33 7.18
C ARG A 132 -6.50 2.66 6.75
N ARG A 133 -7.24 3.24 5.79
CA ARG A 133 -8.44 2.60 5.22
C ARG A 133 -8.11 1.29 4.49
N ILE A 134 -7.00 1.24 3.75
CA ILE A 134 -6.54 0.00 3.11
C ILE A 134 -6.20 -1.05 4.18
N LEU A 135 -5.46 -0.69 5.23
CA LEU A 135 -5.16 -1.60 6.34
C LEU A 135 -6.43 -2.10 7.03
N HIS A 136 -7.39 -1.20 7.27
CA HIS A 136 -8.67 -1.49 7.90
C HIS A 136 -9.61 -2.33 7.02
N ALA A 137 -9.40 -2.39 5.70
CA ALA A 137 -10.14 -3.26 4.79
C ALA A 137 -9.80 -4.75 4.98
N PHE A 138 -8.69 -5.07 5.63
CA PHE A 138 -8.24 -6.44 5.88
C PHE A 138 -8.32 -6.78 7.36
N ARG A 139 -8.85 -7.97 7.69
CA ARG A 139 -8.83 -8.48 9.09
C ARG A 139 -7.45 -8.90 9.56
N ARG A 140 -6.55 -9.19 8.62
CA ARG A 140 -5.15 -9.53 8.86
C ARG A 140 -4.29 -8.61 8.01
N SER A 141 -3.68 -7.61 8.63
CA SER A 141 -2.79 -6.68 7.95
C SER A 141 -1.53 -6.42 8.79
N ALA A 142 -0.44 -6.12 8.09
CA ALA A 142 0.80 -5.65 8.67
C ALA A 142 1.28 -4.41 7.90
N TYR A 143 1.77 -3.41 8.63
CA TYR A 143 2.36 -2.20 8.09
C TYR A 143 3.82 -2.12 8.55
N VAL A 144 4.73 -1.93 7.60
CA VAL A 144 6.16 -1.72 7.85
C VAL A 144 6.54 -0.39 7.20
N GLY A 145 6.79 0.61 8.04
CA GLY A 145 7.36 1.88 7.61
C GLY A 145 8.88 1.81 7.59
N TYR A 146 9.49 2.22 6.49
CA TYR A 146 10.92 2.43 6.34
C TYR A 146 11.18 3.91 6.15
N THR A 147 12.15 4.47 6.86
CA THR A 147 12.49 5.89 6.73
C THR A 147 13.89 6.15 7.28
N ALA A 148 14.58 7.12 6.68
CA ALA A 148 15.82 7.66 7.22
C ALA A 148 15.59 8.63 8.39
N THR A 149 14.39 9.21 8.56
CA THR A 149 14.10 10.21 9.61
C THR A 149 12.88 9.83 10.46
N PRO A 150 13.02 8.88 11.41
CA PRO A 150 11.87 8.32 12.14
C PRO A 150 11.23 9.29 13.15
N PHE A 151 11.73 10.53 13.26
CA PHE A 151 11.25 11.51 14.24
C PHE A 151 9.77 11.81 14.06
N ALA A 152 9.26 11.94 12.84
CA ALA A 152 7.84 12.25 12.61
C ALA A 152 6.93 11.09 13.08
N ASN A 153 7.34 9.85 12.86
CA ASN A 153 6.52 8.66 13.17
C ASN A 153 6.34 8.43 14.67
N ILE A 154 7.34 8.77 15.50
CA ILE A 154 7.23 8.64 16.97
C ILE A 154 6.30 9.67 17.60
N PHE A 155 5.95 10.74 16.87
CA PHE A 155 4.99 11.76 17.33
C PHE A 155 3.54 11.45 16.97
N ILE A 156 3.28 10.40 16.18
CA ILE A 156 1.91 9.92 15.98
C ILE A 156 1.32 9.56 17.33
N HIS A 157 0.09 9.99 17.59
CA HIS A 157 -0.58 9.68 18.85
C HIS A 157 -0.85 8.17 18.94
N GLU A 158 -0.34 7.49 19.97
CA GLU A 158 -0.50 6.04 20.19
C GLU A 158 -1.96 5.55 20.18
N ARG A 159 -2.88 6.44 20.59
CA ARG A 159 -4.34 6.20 20.61
C ARG A 159 -5.10 6.92 19.49
N GLY A 160 -4.38 7.40 18.47
CA GLY A 160 -5.02 7.99 17.29
C GLY A 160 -5.90 6.92 16.66
N GLU A 161 -7.21 7.14 16.65
CA GLU A 161 -8.17 6.23 16.06
C GLU A 161 -9.35 7.01 15.53
N THR A 162 -9.83 6.65 14.35
CA THR A 162 -11.04 7.20 13.79
C THR A 162 -11.95 6.07 13.32
N LYS A 163 -13.25 6.35 13.24
CA LYS A 163 -14.26 5.34 12.93
C LYS A 163 -14.07 4.68 11.55
N LEU A 164 -13.57 5.43 10.56
CA LEU A 164 -13.44 4.94 9.18
C LEU A 164 -12.05 4.35 8.90
N GLU A 165 -11.01 4.96 9.47
CA GLU A 165 -9.62 4.60 9.22
C GLU A 165 -9.04 3.62 10.28
N SER A 166 -9.74 3.37 11.39
CA SER A 166 -9.21 2.62 12.55
C SER A 166 -7.96 3.28 13.15
N LEU A 167 -7.08 2.52 13.78
CA LEU A 167 -5.88 2.99 14.45
C LEU A 167 -4.97 3.77 13.50
N ASP A 168 -4.24 4.74 14.04
CA ASP A 168 -3.20 5.46 13.33
C ASP A 168 -1.93 4.61 13.17
N LEU A 169 -0.99 5.09 12.38
CA LEU A 169 0.22 4.36 11.99
C LEU A 169 1.33 4.38 13.06
N PHE A 170 0.97 4.59 14.33
CA PHE A 170 1.92 4.54 15.44
C PHE A 170 2.52 3.12 15.56
N PRO A 171 3.84 2.95 15.73
CA PRO A 171 4.46 1.64 15.86
C PRO A 171 3.93 0.87 17.08
N SER A 172 3.14 -0.18 16.84
CA SER A 172 2.54 -0.99 17.91
C SER A 172 3.40 -2.18 18.33
N SER A 173 4.33 -2.62 17.48
CA SER A 173 5.08 -3.87 17.65
C SER A 173 6.56 -3.66 17.92
N PHE A 174 7.25 -2.91 17.06
CA PHE A 174 8.69 -2.69 17.18
C PHE A 174 9.13 -1.41 16.47
N ILE A 175 10.28 -0.90 16.90
CA ILE A 175 11.08 0.09 16.17
C ILE A 175 12.49 -0.50 16.11
N VAL A 176 13.04 -0.67 14.92
CA VAL A 176 14.37 -1.23 14.70
C VAL A 176 15.21 -0.20 13.97
N ASN A 177 16.37 0.12 14.54
CA ASN A 177 17.36 0.96 13.87
C ASN A 177 18.24 0.07 12.97
N LEU A 178 18.30 0.36 11.68
CA LEU A 178 19.20 -0.32 10.77
C LEU A 178 20.56 0.38 10.77
N ALA A 179 21.63 -0.40 10.73
CA ALA A 179 22.97 0.15 10.50
C ALA A 179 23.01 0.82 9.12
N ALA A 180 23.79 1.90 9.01
CA ALA A 180 24.06 2.51 7.72
C ALA A 180 24.65 1.46 6.76
N PRO A 181 24.19 1.42 5.49
CA PRO A 181 24.67 0.47 4.50
C PRO A 181 26.14 0.68 4.10
#